data_AF-A0A1Y3W6F6-F1
#
_entry.id   AF-A0A1Y3W6F6-F1
#
_cell.length_a   1.000
_cell.length_b   1.000
_cell.length_c   1.000
_cell.angle_alpha   90.00
_cell.angle_beta   90.00
_cell.angle_gamma   90.00
#
_symmetry.space_group_name_H-M   'P 1'
#
loop_
_entity.id
_entity.type
_entity.pdbx_description
1 polymer ?
#
loop_
_entity_poly.entity_id
_entity_poly.type
_entity_poly.pdbx_seq_one_letter_code
_entity_poly.pdbx_strand_id
1 'polypeptide(L)'
;MTLASIGVLTSCTNDDTTAPSLPDNGTRIVKTSITKYEGIGQNIEAENNITDIQACIFEDEKMTKIYNNLIPSKSSFDIQIDKHAGTLYVLANTQEQINLEELKSQEITEEEWLKKCMTMKDNAPVQFYTGSLSLDDMGSSQTVLPVNLKRGYARFDLNLRTAGVASVNSITLKNAAQSGTLFPSATQIATKEVQVKDMTVSFDSPLTTDTPAVLYAYEQAQGNLEISVDVTIDGKPHTLTKAISGDIKRNTIYTITVRKDVIDVTIEVSLDEWEEGNDTTSLYPKLVVSL
;
A
#
# COMPACT_ATOMS: atom_id res chain seq x y z
N MET A 1 -19.17 -47.64 60.07
CA MET A 1 -18.55 -46.30 59.97
C MET A 1 -17.16 -46.47 59.37
N THR A 2 -17.05 -46.14 58.08
CA THR A 2 -15.98 -45.43 57.37
C THR A 2 -14.51 -45.51 57.84
N LEU A 3 -13.64 -46.02 56.94
CA LEU A 3 -12.22 -45.70 56.62
C LEU A 3 -11.14 -45.77 57.73
N ALA A 4 -9.85 -46.07 57.50
CA ALA A 4 -9.04 -46.47 56.35
C ALA A 4 -7.62 -46.88 56.83
N SER A 5 -6.95 -47.67 55.99
CA SER A 5 -5.52 -47.67 55.60
C SER A 5 -4.38 -47.34 56.58
N ILE A 6 -3.34 -48.18 56.58
CA ILE A 6 -1.94 -47.73 56.73
C ILE A 6 -1.01 -48.54 55.80
N GLY A 7 -0.30 -47.80 54.95
CA GLY A 7 1.13 -47.99 54.68
C GLY A 7 1.51 -48.46 53.27
N VAL A 8 2.57 -47.99 52.61
CA VAL A 8 3.58 -46.92 52.84
C VAL A 8 4.24 -46.71 51.47
N LEU A 9 4.49 -45.46 51.05
CA LEU A 9 5.67 -45.03 50.28
C LEU A 9 5.97 -43.58 50.75
N THR A 10 6.94 -43.32 51.62
CA THR A 10 8.34 -42.89 51.33
C THR A 10 8.45 -42.06 50.04
N SER A 11 9.04 -40.87 49.97
CA SER A 11 9.81 -40.00 50.89
C SER A 11 9.82 -38.60 50.27
N CYS A 12 9.86 -37.57 51.10
CA CYS A 12 9.85 -36.15 50.71
C CYS A 12 11.18 -35.69 50.09
N THR A 13 11.09 -34.82 49.08
CA THR A 13 11.90 -33.59 49.03
C THR A 13 11.04 -32.48 48.44
N ASN A 14 10.86 -31.41 49.21
CA ASN A 14 10.25 -30.18 48.73
C ASN A 14 11.26 -29.46 47.85
N ASP A 15 10.99 -29.37 46.56
CA ASP A 15 11.48 -28.26 45.75
C ASP A 15 10.27 -27.38 45.45
N ASP A 16 10.12 -26.33 46.26
CA ASP A 16 9.49 -25.08 45.85
C ASP A 16 10.37 -24.48 44.72
N THR A 17 10.31 -25.08 43.54
CA THR A 17 10.55 -24.32 42.33
C THR A 17 9.25 -23.61 42.03
N THR A 18 9.08 -22.43 42.63
CA THR A 18 8.38 -21.35 41.96
C THR A 18 8.92 -21.34 40.54
N ALA A 19 8.15 -21.89 39.60
CA ALA A 19 8.34 -21.59 38.20
C ALA A 19 8.49 -20.07 38.14
N PRO A 20 9.53 -19.52 37.51
CA PRO A 20 9.53 -18.09 37.25
C PRO A 20 8.25 -17.86 36.45
N SER A 21 7.25 -17.23 37.08
CA SER A 21 6.14 -16.66 36.36
C SER A 21 6.79 -15.67 35.41
N LEU A 22 6.89 -16.06 34.14
CA LEU A 22 7.19 -15.11 33.08
C LEU A 22 6.21 -13.95 33.26
N PRO A 23 6.66 -12.70 33.36
CA PRO A 23 5.76 -11.60 33.16
C PRO A 23 5.37 -11.66 31.67
N ASP A 24 4.26 -12.31 31.35
CA ASP A 24 3.68 -12.28 30.01
C ASP A 24 3.04 -10.90 29.82
N ASN A 25 3.90 -9.91 29.55
CA ASN A 25 3.50 -8.52 29.46
C ASN A 25 3.08 -8.21 28.02
N GLY A 26 1.95 -8.80 27.61
CA GLY A 26 1.02 -8.30 26.58
C GLY A 26 1.59 -7.64 25.33
N THR A 27 2.73 -8.10 24.79
CA THR A 27 3.36 -7.43 23.65
C THR A 27 2.89 -8.07 22.36
N ARG A 28 2.41 -7.26 21.42
CA ARG A 28 1.88 -7.72 20.13
C ARG A 28 2.88 -7.38 19.02
N ILE A 29 2.99 -8.25 18.04
CA ILE A 29 3.86 -8.07 16.86
C ILE A 29 2.97 -7.76 15.68
N VAL A 30 3.12 -6.56 15.12
CA VAL A 30 2.50 -6.17 13.87
C VAL A 30 3.38 -6.66 12.73
N LYS A 31 2.83 -7.48 11.83
CA LYS A 31 3.51 -7.95 10.63
C LYS A 31 2.98 -7.20 9.42
N THR A 32 3.85 -6.42 8.78
CA THR A 32 3.48 -5.65 7.60
C THR A 32 3.73 -6.44 6.31
N SER A 33 2.83 -6.30 5.34
CA SER A 33 3.01 -6.84 3.99
C SER A 33 2.54 -5.84 2.95
N ILE A 34 3.30 -5.67 1.88
CA ILE A 34 2.87 -4.87 0.73
C ILE A 34 1.77 -5.61 -0.01
N THR A 35 0.64 -4.94 -0.21
CA THR A 35 -0.49 -5.44 -1.00
C THR A 35 -0.07 -5.53 -2.47
N LYS A 36 -0.47 -6.60 -3.15
CA LYS A 36 -0.31 -6.72 -4.60
C LYS A 36 -1.05 -5.57 -5.30
N TYR A 37 -0.58 -5.19 -6.47
CA TYR A 37 -1.33 -4.28 -7.32
C TYR A 37 -2.68 -4.89 -7.72
N GLU A 38 -3.69 -4.05 -7.88
CA GLU A 38 -4.90 -4.36 -8.62
C GLU A 38 -4.61 -4.21 -10.13
N GLY A 39 -5.07 -5.15 -10.96
CA GLY A 39 -4.84 -5.18 -12.42
C GLY A 39 -3.77 -6.18 -12.89
N ILE A 40 -3.57 -6.25 -14.21
CA ILE A 40 -2.63 -7.15 -14.87
C ILE A 40 -1.33 -6.40 -15.18
N GLY A 41 -0.20 -6.90 -14.69
CA GLY A 41 1.10 -6.34 -15.02
C GLY A 41 2.24 -7.12 -14.38
N GLN A 42 3.46 -6.86 -14.84
CA GLN A 42 4.65 -7.53 -14.30
C GLN A 42 4.98 -6.97 -12.91
N ASN A 43 5.40 -7.85 -12.00
CA ASN A 43 5.98 -7.41 -10.74
C ASN A 43 7.40 -6.94 -11.00
N ILE A 44 7.72 -5.73 -10.54
CA ILE A 44 9.07 -5.17 -10.61
C ILE A 44 9.64 -5.21 -9.20
N GLU A 45 10.64 -6.05 -8.96
CA GLU A 45 11.20 -6.22 -7.61
C GLU A 45 11.68 -4.90 -7.01
N ALA A 46 12.31 -4.04 -7.82
CA ALA A 46 12.85 -2.76 -7.38
C ALA A 46 11.78 -1.71 -6.99
N GLU A 47 10.51 -1.86 -7.40
CA GLU A 47 9.44 -0.95 -6.99
C GLU A 47 9.07 -1.14 -5.51
N ASN A 48 9.33 -2.31 -4.94
CA ASN A 48 8.94 -2.66 -3.57
C ASN A 48 10.00 -2.31 -2.52
N ASN A 49 10.94 -1.44 -2.87
CA ASN A 49 12.02 -1.04 -1.98
C ASN A 49 11.48 -0.10 -0.89
N ILE A 50 11.47 -0.59 0.35
CA ILE A 50 11.19 0.24 1.52
C ILE A 50 12.52 0.70 2.12
N THR A 51 12.75 2.01 2.12
CA THR A 51 13.95 2.67 2.67
C THR A 51 13.75 3.14 4.10
N ASP A 52 12.52 3.45 4.47
CA ASP A 52 12.12 3.83 5.83
C ASP A 52 10.72 3.35 6.16
N ILE A 53 10.47 3.15 7.45
CA ILE A 53 9.12 2.94 7.98
C ILE A 53 8.99 3.69 9.31
N GLN A 54 7.77 4.15 9.58
CA GLN A 54 7.37 4.75 10.82
C GLN A 54 5.92 4.37 11.12
N ALA A 55 5.55 4.36 12.40
CA ALA A 55 4.17 4.10 12.79
C ALA A 55 3.75 4.98 13.96
N CYS A 56 2.46 5.27 14.05
CA CYS A 56 1.86 5.97 15.18
C CYS A 56 0.53 5.35 15.57
N ILE A 57 0.12 5.60 16.81
CA ILE A 57 -1.20 5.24 17.31
C ILE A 57 -1.97 6.51 17.63
N PHE A 58 -3.21 6.56 17.15
CA PHE A 58 -4.20 7.53 17.60
C PHE A 58 -5.19 6.85 18.56
N GLU A 59 -5.44 7.48 19.70
CA GLU A 59 -6.48 7.12 20.67
C GLU A 59 -7.20 8.42 21.05
N ASP A 60 -8.53 8.41 21.07
CA ASP A 60 -9.36 9.57 21.43
C ASP A 60 -8.95 10.86 20.68
N GLU A 61 -8.81 10.78 19.34
CA GLU A 61 -8.41 11.88 18.45
C GLU A 61 -6.97 12.40 18.68
N LYS A 62 -6.11 11.70 19.42
CA LYS A 62 -4.74 12.18 19.72
C LYS A 62 -3.68 11.15 19.38
N MET A 63 -2.56 11.62 18.83
CA MET A 63 -1.38 10.78 18.60
C MET A 63 -0.69 10.43 19.94
N THR A 64 -0.92 9.24 20.47
CA THR A 64 -0.42 8.83 21.80
C THR A 64 0.97 8.22 21.74
N LYS A 65 1.30 7.49 20.67
CA LYS A 65 2.54 6.72 20.52
C LYS A 65 3.12 6.86 19.13
N ILE A 66 4.45 6.91 19.05
CA ILE A 66 5.23 6.82 17.81
C ILE A 66 6.18 5.64 17.96
N TYR A 67 6.32 4.86 16.89
CA TYR A 67 7.31 3.80 16.73
C TYR A 67 8.23 4.21 15.58
N ASN A 68 9.49 4.49 15.93
CA ASN A 68 10.56 4.93 15.02
C ASN A 68 11.72 3.92 15.06
N ASN A 69 12.72 4.09 14.16
CA ASN A 69 13.92 3.24 14.07
C ASN A 69 13.65 1.75 13.83
N LEU A 70 12.59 1.44 13.08
CA LEU A 70 12.21 0.09 12.72
C LEU A 70 13.19 -0.47 11.67
N ILE A 71 13.62 -1.72 11.85
CA ILE A 71 14.64 -2.35 11.00
C ILE A 71 13.95 -3.06 9.81
N PRO A 72 14.29 -2.70 8.56
CA PRO A 72 13.72 -3.35 7.37
C PRO A 72 14.08 -4.82 7.25
N SER A 73 13.11 -5.62 6.81
CA SER A 73 13.34 -6.97 6.28
C SER A 73 12.81 -7.06 4.85
N LYS A 74 13.61 -6.65 3.85
CA LYS A 74 13.39 -6.68 2.39
C LYS A 74 12.08 -6.07 1.84
N SER A 75 10.91 -6.49 2.32
CA SER A 75 9.57 -6.04 1.92
C SER A 75 8.55 -6.01 3.08
N SER A 76 9.00 -6.25 4.31
CA SER A 76 8.18 -6.29 5.52
C SER A 76 8.95 -5.75 6.73
N PHE A 77 8.20 -5.36 7.75
CA PHE A 77 8.68 -4.91 9.04
C PHE A 77 7.81 -5.52 10.11
N ASP A 78 8.46 -6.04 11.16
CA ASP A 78 7.83 -6.45 12.38
C ASP A 78 7.89 -5.27 13.37
N ILE A 79 6.73 -4.81 13.84
CA ILE A 79 6.63 -3.69 14.80
C ILE A 79 6.12 -4.27 16.11
N GLN A 80 6.94 -4.22 17.15
CA GLN A 80 6.50 -4.59 18.49
C GLN A 80 5.72 -3.44 19.11
N ILE A 81 4.45 -3.70 19.45
CA ILE A 81 3.56 -2.72 20.09
C ILE A 81 3.15 -3.19 21.48
N ASP A 82 2.98 -2.22 22.37
CA ASP A 82 2.56 -2.33 23.77
C ASP A 82 1.08 -1.93 23.98
N LYS A 83 0.48 -1.31 22.97
CA LYS A 83 -0.89 -0.79 23.00
C LYS A 83 -1.92 -1.82 22.55
N HIS A 84 -3.11 -1.75 23.16
CA HIS A 84 -4.25 -2.65 22.91
C HIS A 84 -5.48 -1.98 22.29
N ALA A 85 -5.51 -0.65 22.23
CA ALA A 85 -6.65 0.15 21.81
C ALA A 85 -6.22 1.27 20.84
N GLY A 86 -7.19 1.84 20.12
CA GLY A 86 -7.00 2.91 19.15
C GLY A 86 -6.63 2.41 17.74
N THR A 87 -6.26 3.35 16.86
CA THR A 87 -5.90 3.06 15.47
C THR A 87 -4.40 3.13 15.27
N LEU A 88 -3.80 2.03 14.84
CA LEU A 88 -2.41 1.98 14.37
C LEU A 88 -2.35 2.45 12.91
N TYR A 89 -1.47 3.40 12.62
CA TYR A 89 -1.11 3.82 11.27
C TYR A 89 0.34 3.48 10.99
N VAL A 90 0.59 2.85 9.86
CA VAL A 90 1.93 2.46 9.41
C VAL A 90 2.24 3.15 8.08
N LEU A 91 3.42 3.75 7.98
CA LEU A 91 3.87 4.51 6.82
C LEU A 91 5.26 4.06 6.42
N ALA A 92 5.49 3.87 5.12
CA ALA A 92 6.79 3.57 4.55
C ALA A 92 7.13 4.53 3.41
N ASN A 93 8.42 4.88 3.32
CA ASN A 93 8.95 5.86 2.36
C ASN A 93 8.30 7.25 2.50
N THR A 94 8.10 7.72 3.74
CA THR A 94 7.44 9.01 4.01
C THR A 94 8.28 9.98 4.82
N GLN A 95 9.39 9.55 5.42
CA GLN A 95 10.15 10.37 6.39
C GLN A 95 10.70 11.68 5.82
N GLU A 96 10.89 11.81 4.50
CA GLU A 96 11.32 13.07 3.89
C GLU A 96 10.25 14.18 3.98
N GLN A 97 8.97 13.83 4.04
CA GLN A 97 7.86 14.80 4.09
C GLN A 97 7.02 14.72 5.37
N ILE A 98 7.04 13.57 6.06
CA ILE A 98 6.24 13.31 7.24
C ILE A 98 7.15 13.06 8.43
N ASN A 99 7.16 14.01 9.37
CA ASN A 99 7.83 13.90 10.65
C ASN A 99 6.81 13.68 11.77
N LEU A 100 6.66 12.44 12.24
CA LEU A 100 5.68 12.11 13.28
C LEU A 100 5.95 12.82 14.62
N GLU A 101 7.21 13.04 15.00
CA GLU A 101 7.54 13.72 16.25
C GLU A 101 7.11 15.19 16.23
N GLU A 102 7.32 15.86 15.09
CA GLU A 102 6.85 17.23 14.87
C GLU A 102 5.32 17.28 14.91
N LEU A 103 4.64 16.39 14.18
CA LEU A 103 3.18 16.34 14.16
C LEU A 103 2.58 16.06 15.54
N LYS A 104 3.20 15.18 16.34
CA LYS A 104 2.79 14.94 17.73
C LYS A 104 2.97 16.19 18.60
N SER A 105 4.07 16.93 18.43
CA SER A 105 4.30 18.18 19.16
C SER A 105 3.31 19.31 18.81
N GLN A 106 2.71 19.24 17.62
CA GLN A 106 1.66 20.14 17.16
C GLN A 106 0.26 19.75 17.67
N GLU A 107 0.13 18.62 18.36
CA GLU A 107 -1.13 18.08 18.90
C GLU A 107 -2.24 17.93 17.82
N ILE A 108 -1.86 17.51 16.61
CA ILE A 108 -2.83 17.29 15.52
C ILE A 108 -3.89 16.25 15.90
N THR A 109 -5.12 16.44 15.41
CA THR A 109 -6.20 15.46 15.58
C THR A 109 -6.07 14.28 14.60
N GLU A 110 -6.79 13.18 14.85
CA GLU A 110 -6.86 12.06 13.90
C GLU A 110 -7.55 12.51 12.61
N GLU A 111 -8.57 13.36 12.72
CA GLU A 111 -9.21 14.00 11.57
C GLU A 111 -8.22 14.83 10.72
N GLU A 112 -7.33 15.60 11.34
CA GLU A 112 -6.29 16.37 10.64
C GLU A 112 -5.21 15.47 10.03
N TRP A 113 -4.84 14.39 10.73
CA TRP A 113 -3.92 13.38 10.26
C TRP A 113 -4.39 12.70 8.97
N LEU A 114 -5.67 12.30 8.93
CA LEU A 114 -6.27 11.65 7.77
C LEU A 114 -6.34 12.57 6.53
N LYS A 115 -6.20 13.89 6.70
CA LYS A 115 -6.14 14.88 5.60
C LYS A 115 -4.72 15.17 5.10
N LYS A 116 -3.68 14.58 5.71
CA LYS A 116 -2.28 14.78 5.27
C LYS A 116 -2.04 14.11 3.92
N CYS A 117 -1.17 14.74 3.13
CA CYS A 117 -0.82 14.30 1.78
C CYS A 117 0.70 14.22 1.61
N MET A 118 1.13 13.40 0.65
CA MET A 118 2.44 13.49 0.03
C MET A 118 2.36 14.37 -1.20
N THR A 119 3.35 15.24 -1.41
CA THR A 119 3.46 16.10 -2.58
C THR A 119 4.47 15.54 -3.58
N MET A 120 4.43 16.01 -4.83
CA MET A 120 5.41 15.65 -5.85
C MET A 120 6.84 15.99 -5.40
N LYS A 121 7.80 15.14 -5.79
CA LYS A 121 9.24 15.38 -5.65
C LYS A 121 9.88 15.21 -7.02
N ASP A 122 10.71 16.17 -7.43
CA ASP A 122 11.41 16.14 -8.73
C ASP A 122 10.45 15.90 -9.93
N ASN A 123 9.26 16.50 -9.89
CA ASN A 123 8.16 16.31 -10.85
C ASN A 123 7.63 14.86 -10.99
N ALA A 124 7.88 14.00 -10.01
CA ALA A 124 7.30 12.65 -9.93
C ALA A 124 6.55 12.43 -8.60
N PRO A 125 5.56 11.52 -8.56
CA PRO A 125 4.97 11.09 -7.30
C PRO A 125 6.02 10.43 -6.40
N VAL A 126 6.01 10.77 -5.11
CA VAL A 126 6.79 10.02 -4.12
C VAL A 126 6.22 8.62 -4.00
N GLN A 127 7.08 7.61 -4.06
CA GLN A 127 6.68 6.22 -3.95
C GLN A 127 6.56 5.81 -2.48
N PHE A 128 5.37 6.02 -1.91
CA PHE A 128 5.08 5.73 -0.52
C PHE A 128 4.02 4.63 -0.33
N TYR A 129 4.00 4.07 0.89
CA TYR A 129 3.12 2.99 1.30
C TYR A 129 2.46 3.31 2.62
N THR A 130 1.17 2.99 2.76
CA THR A 130 0.43 3.19 4.01
C THR A 130 -0.53 2.05 4.29
N GLY A 131 -0.77 1.79 5.57
CA GLY A 131 -1.81 0.87 6.05
C GLY A 131 -2.24 1.25 7.45
N SER A 132 -3.45 0.84 7.83
CA SER A 132 -3.98 1.08 9.16
C SER A 132 -4.64 -0.18 9.73
N LEU A 133 -4.73 -0.23 11.06
CA LEU A 133 -5.40 -1.31 11.79
C LEU A 133 -6.06 -0.74 13.05
N SER A 134 -7.36 -0.98 13.18
CA SER A 134 -8.08 -0.76 14.43
C SER A 134 -7.66 -1.83 15.43
N LEU A 135 -7.06 -1.41 16.54
CA LEU A 135 -6.63 -2.29 17.61
C LEU A 135 -7.79 -2.70 18.53
N ASP A 136 -8.85 -1.89 18.57
CA ASP A 136 -10.07 -2.14 19.33
C ASP A 136 -10.85 -3.35 18.79
N ASP A 137 -10.74 -3.60 17.48
CA ASP A 137 -11.36 -4.74 16.81
C ASP A 137 -10.57 -6.04 17.01
N MET A 138 -9.36 -5.97 17.59
CA MET A 138 -8.49 -7.12 17.79
C MET A 138 -8.75 -7.78 19.15
N GLY A 139 -8.94 -9.10 19.15
CA GLY A 139 -9.09 -9.86 20.39
C GLY A 139 -7.86 -9.70 21.29
N SER A 140 -8.07 -9.62 22.60
CA SER A 140 -7.00 -9.42 23.59
C SER A 140 -5.95 -10.54 23.65
N SER A 141 -6.28 -11.73 23.12
CA SER A 141 -5.36 -12.87 22.99
C SER A 141 -4.55 -12.86 21.68
N GLN A 142 -4.86 -11.98 20.74
CA GLN A 142 -4.19 -11.92 19.46
C GLN A 142 -2.83 -11.20 19.60
N THR A 143 -1.74 -11.96 19.45
CA THR A 143 -0.37 -11.45 19.60
C THR A 143 0.32 -11.13 18.28
N VAL A 144 -0.26 -11.55 17.14
CA VAL A 144 0.25 -11.25 15.80
C VAL A 144 -0.83 -10.51 15.00
N LEU A 145 -0.51 -9.31 14.55
CA LEU A 145 -1.44 -8.39 13.91
C LEU A 145 -1.00 -8.12 12.46
N PRO A 146 -1.74 -8.57 11.43
CA PRO A 146 -1.38 -8.28 10.05
C PRO A 146 -1.77 -6.84 9.68
N VAL A 147 -0.87 -6.13 9.01
CA VAL A 147 -1.15 -4.82 8.39
C VAL A 147 -0.76 -4.87 6.92
N ASN A 148 -1.75 -4.71 6.05
CA ASN A 148 -1.53 -4.62 4.60
C ASN A 148 -1.24 -3.18 4.23
N LEU A 149 -0.07 -2.94 3.64
CA LEU A 149 0.33 -1.64 3.13
C LEU A 149 -0.09 -1.53 1.66
N LYS A 150 -0.78 -0.46 1.28
CA LYS A 150 -1.08 -0.13 -0.11
C LYS A 150 -0.16 1.01 -0.56
N ARG A 151 0.19 1.01 -1.84
CA ARG A 151 0.85 2.17 -2.47
C ARG A 151 -0.09 3.36 -2.44
N GLY A 152 0.47 4.56 -2.25
CA GLY A 152 -0.27 5.82 -2.36
C GLY A 152 -0.45 6.35 -3.78
N TYR A 153 -0.05 5.56 -4.77
CA TYR A 153 0.03 5.94 -6.19
C TYR A 153 -0.38 4.77 -7.10
N ALA A 154 -0.72 5.09 -8.33
CA ALA A 154 -0.97 4.16 -9.43
C ALA A 154 0.26 4.06 -10.35
N ARG A 155 0.35 2.94 -11.07
CA ARG A 155 1.37 2.69 -12.09
C ARG A 155 0.72 2.59 -13.46
N PHE A 156 1.39 3.07 -14.49
CA PHE A 156 0.99 2.90 -15.88
C PHE A 156 2.05 2.07 -16.61
N ASP A 157 1.61 1.02 -17.29
CA ASP A 157 2.41 0.16 -18.16
C ASP A 157 2.11 0.51 -19.62
N LEU A 158 3.08 0.34 -20.52
CA LEU A 158 2.95 0.56 -21.96
C LEU A 158 2.90 -0.78 -22.70
N ASN A 159 1.88 -0.94 -23.54
CA ASN A 159 1.76 -2.02 -24.51
C ASN A 159 1.79 -1.47 -25.93
N LEU A 160 2.66 -2.02 -26.78
CA LEU A 160 2.74 -1.70 -28.20
C LEU A 160 2.10 -2.81 -29.02
N ARG A 161 1.01 -2.47 -29.73
CA ARG A 161 0.23 -3.41 -30.55
C ARG A 161 0.06 -2.81 -31.94
N THR A 162 1.18 -2.58 -32.63
CA THR A 162 1.22 -1.87 -33.91
C THR A 162 1.64 -2.78 -35.05
N ALA A 163 0.96 -2.69 -36.19
CA ALA A 163 1.50 -3.23 -37.43
C ALA A 163 2.57 -2.27 -37.99
N GLY A 164 3.84 -2.69 -38.01
CA GLY A 164 4.97 -1.87 -38.41
C GLY A 164 5.88 -1.49 -37.23
N VAL A 165 6.74 -0.49 -37.42
CA VAL A 165 7.70 -0.05 -36.39
C VAL A 165 7.11 1.13 -35.64
N ALA A 166 6.97 1.01 -34.32
CA ALA A 166 6.54 2.09 -33.44
C ALA A 166 7.60 2.40 -32.39
N SER A 167 7.78 3.67 -32.09
CA SER A 167 8.70 4.15 -31.05
C SER A 167 8.08 5.30 -30.28
N VAL A 168 7.87 5.11 -28.97
CA VAL A 168 7.27 6.13 -28.08
C VAL A 168 8.36 7.01 -27.50
N ASN A 169 8.23 8.32 -27.67
CA ASN A 169 9.21 9.33 -27.23
C ASN A 169 8.84 9.95 -25.88
N SER A 170 7.55 10.18 -25.64
CA SER A 170 7.07 10.75 -24.39
C SER A 170 5.65 10.29 -24.09
N ILE A 171 5.31 10.30 -22.80
CA ILE A 171 3.95 10.10 -22.29
C ILE A 171 3.63 11.26 -21.34
N THR A 172 2.46 11.86 -21.52
CA THR A 172 1.96 12.95 -20.67
C THR A 172 0.62 12.58 -20.07
N LEU A 173 0.50 12.65 -18.74
CA LEU A 173 -0.79 12.67 -18.05
C LEU A 173 -1.17 14.13 -17.79
N LYS A 174 -2.24 14.57 -18.48
CA LYS A 174 -2.78 15.91 -18.31
C LYS A 174 -3.60 16.03 -17.05
N ASN A 175 -3.53 17.22 -16.44
CA ASN A 175 -4.25 17.54 -15.21
C ASN A 175 -3.95 16.53 -14.06
N ALA A 176 -2.71 16.08 -13.92
CA ALA A 176 -2.32 15.16 -12.86
C ALA A 176 -2.28 15.87 -11.49
N ALA A 177 -2.89 15.27 -10.47
CA ALA A 177 -2.79 15.71 -9.09
C ALA A 177 -1.34 15.86 -8.63
N GLN A 178 -1.02 16.98 -7.99
CA GLN A 178 0.30 17.29 -7.45
C GLN A 178 0.49 16.82 -5.99
N SER A 179 -0.52 16.15 -5.44
CA SER A 179 -0.47 15.54 -4.11
C SER A 179 -1.42 14.35 -4.01
N GLY A 180 -1.04 13.34 -3.22
CA GLY A 180 -1.89 12.18 -2.90
C GLY A 180 -2.08 12.05 -1.39
N THR A 181 -3.28 11.72 -0.92
CA THR A 181 -3.56 11.56 0.53
C THR A 181 -2.80 10.35 1.09
N LEU A 182 -2.35 10.45 2.34
CA LEU A 182 -1.66 9.34 3.01
C LEU A 182 -2.57 8.12 3.13
N PHE A 183 -3.82 8.31 3.56
CA PHE A 183 -4.81 7.25 3.71
C PHE A 183 -5.98 7.48 2.76
N PRO A 184 -6.65 6.41 2.28
CA PRO A 184 -7.88 6.54 1.52
C PRO A 184 -8.95 7.18 2.40
N SER A 185 -9.51 8.32 1.99
CA SER A 185 -10.63 8.93 2.71
C SER A 185 -11.90 8.15 2.39
N ALA A 186 -12.51 7.47 3.37
CA ALA A 186 -13.75 6.71 3.20
C ALA A 186 -14.94 7.58 2.76
N THR A 187 -14.84 8.89 2.91
CA THR A 187 -15.84 9.87 2.49
C THR A 187 -15.15 11.20 2.23
N GLN A 188 -15.44 11.78 1.07
CA GLN A 188 -15.06 13.14 0.65
C GLN A 188 -13.57 13.39 0.38
N ILE A 189 -13.25 13.46 -0.91
CA ILE A 189 -12.36 14.51 -1.41
C ILE A 189 -13.03 15.83 -1.04
N ALA A 190 -12.72 16.33 0.16
CA ALA A 190 -13.14 17.66 0.60
C ALA A 190 -12.43 18.68 -0.31
N THR A 191 -13.12 19.07 -1.40
CA THR A 191 -13.36 20.45 -1.89
C THR A 191 -12.29 21.54 -1.76
N LYS A 192 -11.04 21.24 -1.41
CA LYS A 192 -9.89 22.01 -1.85
C LYS A 192 -9.55 21.48 -3.23
N GLU A 193 -9.58 22.37 -4.23
CA GLU A 193 -9.02 22.08 -5.56
C GLU A 193 -7.63 21.49 -5.37
N VAL A 194 -7.51 20.17 -5.57
CA VAL A 194 -6.22 19.52 -5.64
C VAL A 194 -5.49 20.21 -6.78
N GLN A 195 -4.32 20.77 -6.49
CA GLN A 195 -3.52 21.41 -7.52
C GLN A 195 -3.19 20.36 -8.58
N VAL A 196 -3.48 20.68 -9.84
CA VAL A 196 -3.23 19.79 -10.97
C VAL A 196 -2.24 20.44 -11.95
N LYS A 197 -1.41 19.62 -12.58
CA LYS A 197 -0.48 20.04 -13.63
C LYS A 197 -0.23 18.86 -14.57
N ASP A 198 0.08 19.14 -15.83
CA ASP A 198 0.54 18.13 -16.76
C ASP A 198 1.87 17.52 -16.30
N MET A 199 1.93 16.19 -16.30
CA MET A 199 3.12 15.41 -15.97
C MET A 199 3.61 14.67 -17.20
N THR A 200 4.81 15.00 -17.67
CA THR A 200 5.42 14.38 -18.86
C THR A 200 6.63 13.57 -18.46
N VAL A 201 6.68 12.33 -18.92
CA VAL A 201 7.87 11.48 -18.91
C VAL A 201 8.41 11.41 -20.33
N SER A 202 9.65 11.85 -20.53
CA SER A 202 10.36 11.76 -21.81
C SER A 202 11.42 10.66 -21.71
N PHE A 203 11.56 9.87 -22.76
CA PHE A 203 12.51 8.77 -22.80
C PHE A 203 13.76 9.15 -23.62
N ASP A 204 14.94 9.06 -23.02
CA ASP A 204 16.22 9.34 -23.69
C ASP A 204 16.43 8.42 -24.91
N SER A 205 15.95 7.17 -24.80
CA SER A 205 15.83 6.22 -25.90
C SER A 205 14.36 5.87 -26.09
N PRO A 206 13.80 6.05 -27.30
CA PRO A 206 12.39 5.75 -27.54
C PRO A 206 12.04 4.30 -27.20
N LEU A 207 10.88 4.11 -26.56
CA LEU A 207 10.38 2.78 -26.20
C LEU A 207 9.82 2.08 -27.44
N THR A 208 10.35 0.89 -27.74
CA THR A 208 10.00 0.11 -28.95
C THR A 208 9.40 -1.27 -28.61
N THR A 209 9.24 -1.57 -27.33
CA THR A 209 8.63 -2.80 -26.82
C THR A 209 7.67 -2.49 -25.68
N ASP A 210 6.88 -3.48 -25.28
CA ASP A 210 6.11 -3.41 -24.03
C ASP A 210 7.06 -3.08 -22.89
N THR A 211 6.67 -2.08 -22.09
CA THR A 211 7.52 -1.52 -21.04
C THR A 211 6.66 -1.25 -19.82
N PRO A 212 6.91 -1.90 -18.68
CA PRO A 212 6.16 -1.61 -17.46
C PRO A 212 6.66 -0.30 -16.82
N ALA A 213 5.87 0.26 -15.91
CA ALA A 213 6.27 1.41 -15.08
C ALA A 213 6.73 2.67 -15.86
N VAL A 214 6.05 3.00 -16.95
CA VAL A 214 6.40 4.16 -17.78
C VAL A 214 5.96 5.50 -17.18
N LEU A 215 5.01 5.47 -16.24
CA LEU A 215 4.48 6.65 -15.55
C LEU A 215 3.85 6.22 -14.21
N TYR A 216 3.87 7.11 -13.21
CA TYR A 216 3.11 6.98 -11.98
C TYR A 216 2.23 8.20 -11.75
N ALA A 217 1.13 8.05 -11.01
CA ALA A 217 0.26 9.15 -10.64
C ALA A 217 -0.33 8.94 -9.24
N TYR A 218 -0.61 10.02 -8.51
CA TYR A 218 -1.38 9.94 -7.27
C TYR A 218 -2.84 9.57 -7.55
N GLU A 219 -3.50 9.00 -6.54
CA GLU A 219 -4.95 8.80 -6.57
C GLU A 219 -5.68 10.13 -6.79
N GLN A 220 -6.66 10.10 -7.69
CA GLN A 220 -7.49 11.26 -8.01
C GLN A 220 -8.83 10.81 -8.55
N ALA A 221 -9.90 11.42 -8.06
CA ALA A 221 -11.23 11.22 -8.63
C ALA A 221 -11.31 11.73 -10.07
N GLN A 222 -12.31 11.23 -10.78
CA GLN A 222 -12.57 11.55 -12.16
C GLN A 222 -12.63 13.06 -12.37
N GLY A 223 -11.74 13.54 -13.24
CA GLY A 223 -11.68 14.92 -13.72
C GLY A 223 -11.43 14.93 -15.23
N ASN A 224 -10.93 16.05 -15.76
CA ASN A 224 -10.50 16.17 -17.17
C ASN A 224 -9.15 15.46 -17.41
N LEU A 225 -9.03 14.19 -17.01
CA LEU A 225 -7.81 13.40 -17.14
C LEU A 225 -7.65 12.87 -18.55
N GLU A 226 -6.46 13.05 -19.12
CA GLU A 226 -6.13 12.61 -20.47
C GLU A 226 -4.69 12.11 -20.52
N ILE A 227 -4.46 10.98 -21.16
CA ILE A 227 -3.14 10.52 -21.57
C ILE A 227 -2.87 11.05 -22.98
N SER A 228 -1.69 11.65 -23.17
CA SER A 228 -1.14 12.04 -24.47
C SER A 228 0.17 11.27 -24.69
N VAL A 229 0.35 10.65 -25.85
CA VAL A 229 1.55 9.90 -26.20
C VAL A 229 2.13 10.46 -27.49
N ASP A 230 3.39 10.89 -27.44
CA ASP A 230 4.14 11.24 -28.64
C ASP A 230 4.85 9.99 -29.15
N VAL A 231 4.43 9.50 -30.31
CA VAL A 231 4.90 8.26 -30.92
C VAL A 231 5.31 8.50 -32.36
N THR A 232 6.36 7.80 -32.81
CA THR A 232 6.71 7.73 -34.23
C THR A 232 6.33 6.36 -34.75
N ILE A 233 5.52 6.31 -35.81
CA ILE A 233 5.08 5.06 -36.43
C ILE A 233 5.49 5.07 -37.91
N ASP A 234 6.24 4.06 -38.33
CA ASP A 234 6.84 3.94 -39.66
C ASP A 234 7.55 5.23 -40.12
N GLY A 235 8.27 5.86 -39.20
CA GLY A 235 9.03 7.09 -39.43
C GLY A 235 8.21 8.38 -39.43
N LYS A 236 6.89 8.33 -39.16
CA LYS A 236 6.03 9.52 -39.08
C LYS A 236 5.65 9.83 -37.63
N PRO A 237 5.82 11.07 -37.15
CA PRO A 237 5.42 11.46 -35.81
C PRO A 237 3.90 11.62 -35.69
N HIS A 238 3.38 11.21 -34.54
CA HIS A 238 1.98 11.31 -34.14
C HIS A 238 1.90 11.71 -32.66
N THR A 239 0.88 12.50 -32.32
CA THR A 239 0.45 12.71 -30.93
C THR A 239 -0.92 12.10 -30.79
N LEU A 240 -1.04 11.10 -29.93
CA LEU A 240 -2.28 10.38 -29.66
C LEU A 240 -2.81 10.79 -28.30
N THR A 241 -4.11 11.03 -28.19
CA THR A 241 -4.72 11.39 -26.90
C THR A 241 -5.90 10.49 -26.55
N LYS A 242 -6.10 10.25 -25.25
CA LYS A 242 -7.22 9.47 -24.72
C LYS A 242 -7.62 9.96 -23.34
N ALA A 243 -8.88 10.35 -23.20
CA ALA A 243 -9.47 10.63 -21.88
C ALA A 243 -9.51 9.34 -21.04
N ILE A 244 -9.12 9.44 -19.77
CA ILE A 244 -9.26 8.35 -18.79
C ILE A 244 -10.71 8.36 -18.29
N SER A 245 -11.39 7.22 -18.41
CA SER A 245 -12.74 7.05 -17.86
C SER A 245 -12.64 6.59 -16.41
N GLY A 246 -13.22 7.35 -15.48
CA GLY A 246 -13.19 7.06 -14.05
C GLY A 246 -11.98 7.61 -13.30
N ASP A 247 -11.82 7.13 -12.07
CA ASP A 247 -10.80 7.58 -11.12
C ASP A 247 -9.45 6.93 -11.40
N ILE A 248 -8.35 7.62 -11.06
CA ILE A 248 -7.07 6.95 -10.81
C ILE A 248 -7.09 6.45 -9.39
N LYS A 249 -7.07 5.13 -9.22
CA LYS A 249 -7.03 4.45 -7.93
C LYS A 249 -5.59 4.17 -7.53
N ARG A 250 -5.26 4.41 -6.25
CA ARG A 250 -3.96 4.01 -5.70
C ARG A 250 -3.80 2.49 -5.75
N ASN A 251 -2.55 2.03 -5.79
CA ASN A 251 -2.24 0.59 -5.78
C ASN A 251 -2.85 -0.19 -6.95
N THR A 252 -3.03 0.47 -8.10
CA THR A 252 -3.57 -0.11 -9.33
C THR A 252 -2.57 0.06 -10.48
N ILE A 253 -2.51 -0.95 -11.36
CA ILE A 253 -1.81 -0.89 -12.65
C ILE A 253 -2.82 -0.58 -13.74
N TYR A 254 -2.55 0.49 -14.48
CA TYR A 254 -3.25 0.86 -15.70
C TYR A 254 -2.38 0.51 -16.90
N THR A 255 -2.99 0.09 -18.01
CA THR A 255 -2.25 -0.21 -19.23
C THR A 255 -2.57 0.81 -20.32
N ILE A 256 -1.56 1.53 -20.80
CA ILE A 256 -1.60 2.38 -21.99
C ILE A 256 -1.28 1.48 -23.18
N THR A 257 -2.28 1.20 -24.03
CA THR A 257 -2.05 0.43 -25.25
C THR A 257 -2.01 1.35 -26.46
N VAL A 258 -0.86 1.45 -27.12
CA VAL A 258 -0.74 2.10 -28.44
C VAL A 258 -1.04 1.06 -29.50
N ARG A 259 -2.18 1.19 -30.17
CA ARG A 259 -2.59 0.30 -31.27
C ARG A 259 -2.43 1.01 -32.60
N LYS A 260 -1.98 0.26 -33.60
CA LYS A 260 -2.11 0.66 -35.02
C LYS A 260 -2.72 -0.50 -35.78
N ASP A 261 -3.94 -0.26 -36.26
CA ASP A 261 -4.60 -1.11 -37.24
C ASP A 261 -4.29 -0.62 -38.67
N VAL A 262 -5.01 -1.10 -39.67
CA VAL A 262 -4.75 -0.75 -41.09
C VAL A 262 -5.02 0.73 -41.40
N ILE A 263 -5.85 1.42 -40.59
CA ILE A 263 -6.37 2.77 -40.88
C ILE A 263 -6.23 3.74 -39.70
N ASP A 264 -6.44 3.28 -38.45
CA ASP A 264 -6.47 4.15 -37.26
C ASP A 264 -5.38 3.80 -36.24
N VAL A 265 -4.95 4.84 -35.52
CA VAL A 265 -4.04 4.73 -34.37
C VAL A 265 -4.80 5.20 -33.14
N THR A 266 -4.93 4.34 -32.14
CA THR A 266 -5.74 4.61 -30.94
C THR A 266 -4.96 4.31 -29.66
N ILE A 267 -5.38 4.96 -28.57
CA ILE A 267 -4.96 4.62 -27.22
C ILE A 267 -6.15 4.05 -26.45
N GLU A 268 -5.91 2.95 -25.76
CA GLU A 268 -6.78 2.40 -24.73
C GLU A 268 -6.09 2.52 -23.37
N VAL A 269 -6.85 2.95 -22.36
CA VAL A 269 -6.47 2.85 -20.96
C VAL A 269 -7.49 1.93 -20.31
N SER A 270 -7.10 0.67 -20.06
CA SER A 270 -7.97 -0.29 -19.39
C SER A 270 -7.47 -0.56 -17.97
N LEU A 271 -8.45 -0.79 -17.11
CA LEU A 271 -8.31 -1.53 -15.87
C LEU A 271 -8.87 -2.90 -16.23
N ASP A 272 -8.00 -3.89 -16.46
CA ASP A 272 -8.50 -5.24 -16.69
C ASP A 272 -8.98 -5.74 -15.32
N GLU A 273 -10.27 -5.52 -15.05
CA GLU A 273 -10.94 -6.01 -13.84
C GLU A 273 -10.86 -7.54 -13.85
N TRP A 274 -10.10 -8.08 -12.90
CA TRP A 274 -10.17 -9.49 -12.58
C TRP A 274 -11.58 -9.77 -12.06
N GLU A 275 -12.35 -10.61 -12.73
CA GLU A 275 -13.49 -11.24 -12.06
C GLU A 275 -12.93 -12.16 -10.99
N GLU A 276 -13.24 -11.83 -9.74
CA GLU A 276 -12.92 -12.62 -8.56
C GLU A 276 -13.45 -14.05 -8.76
N GLY A 277 -12.58 -14.97 -9.19
CA GLY A 277 -12.85 -16.39 -9.03
C GLY A 277 -13.08 -16.63 -7.53
N ASN A 278 -14.27 -17.11 -7.17
CA ASN A 278 -14.67 -17.46 -5.81
C ASN A 278 -13.66 -18.42 -5.15
N ASP A 279 -12.57 -17.90 -4.58
CA ASP A 279 -11.69 -18.66 -3.68
C ASP A 279 -12.33 -18.67 -2.28
N THR A 280 -13.42 -19.43 -2.17
CA THR A 280 -13.85 -19.99 -0.90
C THR A 280 -12.89 -21.11 -0.52
N THR A 281 -11.76 -20.75 0.08
CA THR A 281 -11.01 -21.69 0.91
C THR A 281 -10.90 -21.13 2.32
N SER A 282 -11.93 -21.38 3.12
CA SER A 282 -11.86 -21.21 4.56
C SER A 282 -10.76 -22.13 5.12
N LEU A 283 -9.68 -21.57 5.64
CA LEU A 283 -8.75 -22.31 6.50
C LEU A 283 -9.25 -22.22 7.93
N TYR A 284 -10.26 -23.04 8.26
CA TYR A 284 -10.49 -23.45 9.65
C TYR A 284 -9.67 -24.73 9.90
N PRO A 285 -8.85 -24.79 10.97
CA PRO A 285 -8.26 -26.05 11.38
C PRO A 285 -9.38 -26.96 11.90
N LYS A 286 -9.68 -28.04 11.15
CA LYS A 286 -10.51 -29.13 11.66
C LYS A 286 -9.73 -29.88 12.73
N LEU A 287 -10.08 -29.64 13.99
CA LEU A 287 -9.86 -30.57 15.08
C LEU A 287 -10.56 -31.89 14.75
N VAL A 288 -9.79 -32.93 14.45
CA VAL A 288 -10.28 -34.30 14.46
C VAL A 288 -10.06 -34.84 15.88
N VAL A 289 -11.14 -34.90 16.66
CA VAL A 289 -11.17 -35.70 17.89
C VAL A 289 -11.86 -37.01 17.50
N SER A 290 -11.08 -38.09 17.46
CA SER A 290 -11.59 -39.45 17.37
C SER A 290 -11.97 -39.93 18.78
N LEU A 291 -13.23 -40.30 18.96
CA LEU A 291 -13.71 -41.21 20.02
C LEU A 291 -14.12 -42.53 19.35
#